data_AF-A0A822G0H6-F1
#
_entry.id   AF-A0A822G0H6-F1
#
_cell.length_a   1.000
_cell.length_b   1.000
_cell.length_c   1.000
_cell.angle_alpha   90.00
_cell.angle_beta   90.00
_cell.angle_gamma   90.00
#
_symmetry.space_group_name_H-M   'P 1'
#
loop_
_entity.id
_entity.type
_entity.pdbx_description
1 polymer ?
#
loop_
_entity_poly.entity_id
_entity_poly.type
_entity_poly.pdbx_seq_one_letter_code
_entity_poly.pdbx_strand_id
1 'polypeptide(L)' 'MVIHVNGDVAFAHWLWRFTNIPENHRAIKTWMRATVGYQRQNGRWLIVHEHTSLPFNPETSEVVYTD' A
#
# COMPACT_ATOMS: atom_id res chain seq x y z
N MET A 1 -1.87 9.69 3.99
CA MET A 1 -0.68 8.91 4.39
C MET A 1 -0.35 9.27 5.84
N VAL A 2 0.01 8.29 6.65
CA VAL A 2 0.44 8.49 8.04
C VAL A 2 1.80 7.81 8.22
N ILE A 3 2.69 8.44 8.99
CA ILE A 3 4.05 7.97 9.24
C ILE A 3 4.32 8.06 10.75
N HIS A 4 4.88 7.00 11.31
CA HIS A 4 5.37 6.96 12.68
C HIS A 4 6.85 6.60 12.69
N VAL A 5 7.63 7.31 13.49
CA VAL A 5 9.09 7.16 13.57
C VAL A 5 9.49 7.01 15.03
N ASN A 6 10.39 6.08 15.32
CA ASN A 6 11.02 5.93 16.63
C ASN A 6 12.49 5.50 16.46
N GLY A 7 13.43 6.39 16.75
CA GLY A 7 14.86 6.14 16.58
C GLY A 7 15.21 5.81 15.12
N ASP A 8 15.77 4.62 14.90
CA ASP A 8 16.19 4.11 13.59
C ASP A 8 15.15 3.23 12.88
N VAL A 9 13.91 3.17 13.40
CA VAL A 9 12.80 2.46 12.76
C VAL A 9 11.64 3.39 12.46
N ALA A 10 10.96 3.12 11.35
CA ALA A 10 9.73 3.82 11.00
C ALA A 10 8.76 2.87 10.31
N PHE A 11 7.47 3.18 10.37
CA PHE A 11 6.48 2.58 9.49
C PHE A 11 5.55 3.66 8.92
N ALA A 12 5.11 3.44 7.70
CA ALA A 12 4.15 4.30 7.01
C ALA A 12 2.99 3.45 6.49
N HIS A 13 1.79 4.02 6.49
CA HIS A 13 0.64 3.40 5.83
C HIS A 13 -0.19 4.44 5.07
N TRP A 14 -0.74 4.00 3.94
CA TRP A 14 -1.58 4.84 3.08
C TRP A 14 -2.49 3.98 2.19
N LEU A 15 -3.49 4.66 1.62
CA LEU A 15 -4.26 4.16 0.49
C LEU A 15 -3.69 4.80 -0.78
N TRP A 16 -3.51 4.01 -1.84
CA TRP A 16 -3.16 4.53 -3.15
C TRP A 16 -4.06 3.93 -4.23
N ARG A 17 -4.22 4.66 -5.33
CA ARG A 17 -5.05 4.30 -6.47
C ARG A 17 -4.23 4.48 -7.74
N PHE A 18 -4.38 3.56 -8.68
CA PHE A 18 -3.76 3.72 -9.99
C PHE A 18 -4.41 4.89 -10.73
N THR A 19 -3.58 5.80 -11.21
CA THR A 19 -3.96 6.88 -12.12
C THR A 19 -3.34 6.63 -13.50
N ASN A 20 -3.86 7.26 -14.54
CA ASN A 20 -3.32 7.16 -15.92
C ASN A 20 -3.26 5.74 -16.51
N ILE A 21 -4.25 4.90 -16.23
CA ILE A 21 -4.47 3.62 -16.90
C ILE A 21 -5.68 3.72 -17.85
N PRO A 22 -5.77 2.87 -18.90
CA PRO A 22 -6.85 2.92 -19.87
C PRO A 22 -8.24 2.96 -19.22
N GLU A 23 -9.14 3.73 -19.83
CA GLU A 23 -10.55 3.75 -19.43
C GLU A 23 -11.08 2.31 -19.39
N ASN A 24 -11.79 1.98 -18.31
CA ASN A 24 -12.36 0.66 -17.99
C ASN A 24 -11.39 -0.42 -17.44
N HIS A 25 -10.11 -0.13 -17.19
CA HIS A 25 -9.24 -1.10 -16.53
C HIS A 25 -9.64 -1.30 -15.06
N ARG A 26 -9.96 -2.54 -14.62
CA ARG A 26 -10.45 -2.83 -13.24
C ARG A 26 -9.59 -2.26 -12.12
N ALA A 27 -8.28 -2.10 -12.32
CA ALA A 27 -7.39 -1.50 -11.33
C ALA A 27 -7.71 -0.03 -10.99
N ILE A 28 -8.42 0.72 -11.85
CA ILE A 28 -8.93 2.06 -11.49
C ILE A 28 -10.02 1.98 -10.44
N LYS A 29 -10.72 0.86 -10.33
CA LYS A 29 -11.90 0.71 -9.47
C LYS A 29 -11.53 0.21 -8.07
N THR A 30 -10.33 0.46 -7.56
CA THR A 30 -9.99 0.00 -6.21
C THR A 30 -8.92 0.86 -5.56
N TRP A 31 -8.92 0.86 -4.23
CA TRP A 31 -7.87 1.43 -3.41
C TRP A 31 -6.99 0.32 -2.87
N MET A 32 -5.69 0.40 -3.14
CA MET A 32 -4.70 -0.48 -2.56
C MET A 32 -4.26 0.06 -1.20
N ARG A 33 -4.15 -0.85 -0.22
CA ARG A 33 -3.56 -0.56 1.08
C ARG A 33 -2.07 -0.84 0.99
N ALA A 34 -1.27 0.07 1.52
CA ALA A 34 0.16 -0.12 1.66
C ALA A 34 0.57 0.07 3.12
N THR A 35 1.47 -0.80 3.60
CA THR A 35 2.23 -0.63 4.84
C THR A 35 3.69 -0.87 4.51
N VAL A 36 4.54 0.09 4.83
CA VAL A 36 5.98 0.00 4.56
C VAL A 36 6.75 0.25 5.85
N GLY A 37 7.66 -0.67 6.15
CA GLY A 37 8.61 -0.59 7.25
C GLY A 37 9.96 -0.10 6.75
N TYR A 38 10.57 0.81 7.49
CA TYR A 38 11.87 1.40 7.17
C TYR A 38 12.84 1.21 8.32
N GLN A 39 14.12 1.10 7.98
CA GLN A 39 15.23 1.12 8.92
C GLN A 39 16.29 2.13 8.47
N ARG A 40 16.77 2.96 9.40
CA ARG A 40 17.87 3.89 9.13
C ARG A 40 19.21 3.16 9.28
N GLN A 41 19.99 3.15 8.21
CA GLN A 41 21.32 2.55 8.17
C GLN A 41 22.30 3.57 7.58
N ASN A 42 23.41 3.83 8.28
CA ASN A 42 24.43 4.81 7.85
C ASN A 42 23.83 6.18 7.46
N GLY A 43 22.86 6.66 8.25
CA GLY A 43 22.18 7.94 8.02
C GLY A 43 21.14 7.95 6.90
N ARG A 44 20.84 6.81 6.26
CA ARG A 44 19.85 6.69 5.18
C ARG A 44 18.70 5.79 5.59
N TRP A 45 17.48 6.19 5.29
CA TRP A 45 16.31 5.34 5.46
C TRP A 45 16.22 4.35 4.30
N LEU A 46 16.13 3.07 4.62
CA LEU A 46 15.95 1.97 3.67
C LEU A 46 14.61 1.30 3.92
N ILE A 47 13.94 0.87 2.85
CA ILE A 47 12.77 0.01 2.95
C ILE A 47 13.25 -1.39 3.32
N VAL A 48 12.74 -1.93 4.42
CA VAL A 48 13.09 -3.29 4.90
C VAL A 48 11.91 -4.25 4.82
N HIS A 49 10.69 -3.72 4.69
CA HIS A 49 9.49 -4.51 4.49
C HIS A 49 8.44 -3.70 3.73
N GLU A 50 7.77 -4.32 2.78
CA GLU A 50 6.57 -3.79 2.14
C GLU A 50 5.45 -4.83 2.18
N HIS A 51 4.24 -4.37 2.46
CA HIS A 51 3.03 -5.14 2.28
C HIS A 51 2.02 -4.27 1.54
N THR A 52 1.61 -4.74 0.36
CA THR A 52 0.50 -4.18 -0.40
C THR A 52 -0.60 -5.22 -0.55
N SER A 53 -1.86 -4.78 -0.45
CA SER A 53 -2.98 -5.71 -0.53
C SER A 53 -4.27 -5.03 -0.95
N LEU A 54 -5.14 -5.85 -1.54
CA LEU A 54 -6.50 -5.51 -1.91
C LEU A 54 -7.50 -6.26 -1.02
N PRO A 55 -8.65 -5.66 -0.68
CA PRO A 55 -9.74 -6.42 -0.07
C PRO A 55 -10.26 -7.48 -1.06
N PHE A 56 -10.71 -8.62 -0.55
CA PHE A 56 -11.32 -9.69 -1.34
C PHE A 56 -12.58 -10.22 -0.65
N ASN A 57 -13.52 -10.74 -1.43
CA ASN A 57 -14.70 -11.44 -0.95
C ASN A 57 -14.30 -12.89 -0.60
N PRO A 58 -14.43 -13.33 0.66
CA PRO A 58 -14.04 -14.67 1.07
C PRO A 58 -14.93 -15.79 0.51
N GLU A 59 -16.17 -15.51 0.11
CA GLU A 59 -17.06 -16.51 -0.48
C GLU A 59 -16.70 -16.82 -1.93
N THR A 60 -16.30 -15.79 -2.70
CA THR A 60 -15.98 -15.93 -4.13
C THR A 60 -14.48 -15.98 -4.41
N SER A 61 -13.64 -15.64 -3.43
CA SER A 61 -12.19 -15.43 -3.57
C SER A 61 -11.82 -14.34 -4.58
N GLU A 62 -12.73 -13.40 -4.86
CA GLU A 62 -12.50 -12.32 -5.81
C GLU A 62 -12.13 -10.99 -5.13
N VAL A 63 -11.33 -10.17 -5.82
CA VAL A 63 -11.00 -8.81 -5.37
C VAL A 63 -12.25 -7.93 -5.34
N VAL A 64 -12.37 -7.12 -4.28
CA VAL A 64 -13.42 -6.09 -4.16
C VAL A 64 -12.99 -4.81 -4.86
N TYR A 65 -13.87 -4.33 -5.74
CA TYR A 65 -13.73 -3.07 -6.46
C TYR A 65 -14.77 -2.08 -5.96
N THR A 66 -14.39 -0.81 -5.82
CA THR A 66 -15.27 0.33 -5.60
C THR A 66 -15.81 0.78 -6.96
N ASP A 67 -17.14 0.71 -7.14
CA ASP A 67 -17.82 1.29 -8.29
C ASP A 67 -17.73 2.82 -8.35
#